data_AF-E3MYX8-F1
#
_entry.id   AF-E3MYX8-F1
#
_cell.length_a   1.000
_cell.length_b   1.000
_cell.length_c   1.000
_cell.angle_alpha   90.00
_cell.angle_beta   90.00
_cell.angle_gamma   90.00
#
_symmetry.space_group_name_H-M   'P 1'
#
loop_
_entity.id
_entity.type
_entity.pdbx_description
1 polymer ?
#
loop_
_entity_poly.entity_id
_entity_poly.type
_entity_poly.pdbx_seq_one_letter_code
_entity_poly.pdbx_strand_id
1 'polypeptide(L)'
;MSKVSKPLPLFRLPTLLLTKIIRYMNLKEIFMVSLASKKSAYIIGSLLPPNLFNLEIDFSVESKATVGAEKHWIDPLVIKRMGVYGRPVAKQFCDVCSQWAEGDSVKSLLTHLANVFNPTISIDFGKICHQEFVMEVMNLVKQLNLVKKSIYVSCAALSPENYKYILDECKTIFQLSLFCEISSDFEYRAGPDFRMVYLYVSDGHWVHLEDFTNCNRAIVHNHHHHQQPKYANPEVLRAFIRKWIESECRLQHLEVYGGFILFPFREVLSGLEYRSVLVPSLQYS
;
A
#
# COMPACT_ATOMS: atom_id res chain seq x y z
N MET A 1 31.71 37.59 25.70
CA MET A 1 30.24 37.51 25.52
C MET A 1 29.94 37.63 24.03
N SER A 2 29.57 36.53 23.37
CA SER A 2 29.20 36.57 21.95
C SER A 2 27.85 37.27 21.79
N LYS A 3 27.77 38.30 20.95
CA LYS A 3 26.50 38.92 20.54
C LYS A 3 25.71 37.88 19.77
N VAL A 4 24.76 37.21 20.43
CA VAL A 4 23.78 36.38 19.75
C VAL A 4 22.81 37.32 19.03
N SER A 5 22.82 37.30 17.69
CA SER A 5 21.87 38.04 16.87
C SER A 5 20.44 37.66 17.23
N LYS A 6 19.51 38.64 17.25
CA LYS A 6 18.09 38.35 17.49
C LYS A 6 17.58 37.33 16.46
N PRO A 7 16.81 36.30 16.87
CA PRO A 7 16.30 35.29 15.94
C PRO A 7 15.37 35.94 14.90
N LEU A 8 15.56 35.60 13.64
CA LEU A 8 14.70 36.03 12.54
C LEU A 8 13.31 35.41 12.74
N PRO A 9 12.22 36.20 12.87
CA PRO A 9 10.88 35.65 13.01
C PRO A 9 10.38 35.17 11.64
N LEU A 10 10.81 33.97 11.22
CA LEU A 10 10.55 33.38 9.90
C LEU A 10 9.09 33.55 9.49
N PHE A 11 8.15 33.16 10.35
CA PHE A 11 6.71 33.21 10.07
C PHE A 11 6.06 34.60 10.13
N ARG A 12 6.84 35.67 10.25
CA ARG A 12 6.38 37.06 10.03
C ARG A 12 6.70 37.56 8.62
N LEU A 13 7.43 36.79 7.83
CA LEU A 13 7.71 37.13 6.44
C LEU A 13 6.45 36.98 5.57
N PRO A 14 6.30 37.77 4.49
CA PRO A 14 5.24 37.59 3.50
C PRO A 14 5.22 36.18 2.92
N THR A 15 4.02 35.66 2.64
CA THR A 15 3.77 34.31 2.11
C THR A 15 4.66 33.98 0.90
N LEU A 16 4.79 34.90 -0.06
CA LEU A 16 5.61 34.68 -1.26
C LEU A 16 7.09 34.45 -0.94
N LEU A 17 7.63 35.16 0.06
CA LEU A 17 9.01 34.97 0.50
C LEU A 17 9.16 33.66 1.27
N LEU A 18 8.19 33.32 2.13
CA LEU A 18 8.16 32.03 2.83
C LEU A 18 8.12 30.84 1.86
N THR A 19 7.26 30.88 0.83
CA THR A 19 7.20 29.83 -0.20
C THR A 19 8.55 29.68 -0.91
N LYS A 20 9.22 30.79 -1.24
CA LYS A 20 10.56 30.74 -1.84
C LYS A 20 11.57 30.09 -0.90
N ILE A 21 11.60 30.50 0.37
CA ILE A 21 12.51 29.93 1.37
C ILE A 21 12.29 28.41 1.51
N ILE A 22 11.04 27.96 1.64
CA ILE A 22 10.70 26.55 1.79
C ILE A 22 11.14 25.71 0.59
N ARG A 23 11.06 26.25 -0.63
CA ARG A 23 11.55 25.55 -1.83
C ARG A 23 13.06 25.29 -1.84
N TYR A 24 13.83 26.07 -1.09
CA TYR A 24 15.26 25.86 -0.92
C TYR A 24 15.61 24.97 0.28
N MET A 25 14.65 24.70 1.17
CA MET A 25 14.84 23.76 2.27
C MET A 25 14.71 22.33 1.76
N ASN A 26 15.50 21.39 2.29
CA ASN A 26 15.26 19.97 2.06
C ASN A 26 14.10 19.44 2.93
N LEU A 27 13.60 18.23 2.65
CA LEU A 27 12.46 17.67 3.40
C LEU A 27 12.74 17.50 4.90
N LYS A 28 14.00 17.26 5.27
CA LYS A 28 14.41 17.16 6.67
C LYS A 28 14.30 18.51 7.38
N GLU A 29 14.77 19.59 6.77
CA GLU A 29 14.64 20.94 7.31
C GLU A 29 13.17 21.36 7.43
N ILE A 30 12.37 21.09 6.40
CA ILE A 30 10.92 21.34 6.40
C ILE A 30 10.26 20.60 7.57
N PHE A 31 10.56 19.31 7.74
CA PHE A 31 10.06 18.51 8.85
C PHE A 31 10.47 19.09 10.20
N MET A 32 11.74 19.43 10.39
CA MET A 32 12.25 20.00 11.64
C MET A 32 11.59 21.34 11.98
N VAL A 33 11.40 22.22 10.99
CA VAL A 33 10.68 23.49 11.17
C VAL A 33 9.22 23.25 11.54
N SER A 34 8.58 22.25 10.92
CA SER A 34 7.20 21.89 11.22
C SER A 34 7.01 21.39 12.66
N LEU A 35 8.02 20.73 13.24
CA LEU A 35 7.98 20.25 14.63
C LEU A 35 8.10 21.37 15.67
N ALA A 36 8.54 22.58 15.29
CA ALA A 36 8.79 23.66 16.25
C ALA A 36 7.52 24.15 16.96
N SER A 37 6.35 24.10 16.32
CA SER A 37 5.06 24.39 16.96
C SER A 37 3.89 23.96 16.07
N LYS A 38 2.68 23.83 16.64
CA LYS A 38 1.44 23.64 15.86
C LYS A 38 1.22 24.72 14.80
N LYS A 39 1.57 25.97 15.13
CA LYS A 39 1.51 27.10 14.19
C LYS A 39 2.51 26.93 13.04
N SER A 40 3.72 26.47 13.33
CA SER A 40 4.75 26.18 12.34
C SER A 40 4.29 25.08 11.39
N ALA A 41 3.78 23.97 11.93
CA ALA A 41 3.24 22.85 11.16
C ALA A 41 2.13 23.31 10.20
N TYR A 42 1.18 24.09 10.71
CA TYR A 42 0.09 24.65 9.90
C TYR A 42 0.60 25.55 8.77
N ILE A 43 1.51 26.48 9.08
CA ILE A 43 2.06 27.39 8.07
C ILE A 43 2.84 26.61 7.01
N ILE A 44 3.73 25.69 7.40
CA ILE A 44 4.45 24.84 6.45
C ILE A 44 3.46 24.06 5.57
N GLY A 45 2.48 23.38 6.16
CA GLY A 45 1.52 22.59 5.39
C GLY A 45 0.75 23.43 4.37
N SER A 46 0.34 24.65 4.72
CA SER A 46 -0.31 25.58 3.78
C SER A 46 0.57 26.07 2.62
N LEU A 47 1.90 25.98 2.76
CA LEU A 47 2.86 26.46 1.76
C LEU A 47 3.38 25.34 0.85
N LEU A 48 3.19 24.08 1.26
CA LEU A 48 3.59 22.92 0.47
C LEU A 48 2.53 22.59 -0.61
N PRO A 49 2.95 22.11 -1.79
CA PRO A 49 2.02 21.70 -2.82
C PRO A 49 1.18 20.48 -2.37
N PRO A 50 -0.15 20.49 -2.56
CA PRO A 50 -0.99 19.34 -2.22
C PRO A 50 -0.69 18.15 -3.13
N ASN A 51 -0.88 16.93 -2.63
CA ASN A 51 -0.77 15.66 -3.37
C ASN A 51 0.59 15.40 -4.05
N LEU A 52 1.63 16.15 -3.68
CA LEU A 52 2.97 15.98 -4.23
C LEU A 52 3.78 14.89 -3.52
N PHE A 53 3.44 14.63 -2.26
CA PHE A 53 4.23 13.78 -1.39
C PHE A 53 3.74 12.33 -1.39
N ASN A 54 4.68 11.40 -1.30
CA ASN A 54 4.40 10.00 -0.98
C ASN A 54 5.01 9.66 0.38
N LEU A 55 4.26 8.92 1.18
CA LEU A 55 4.69 8.37 2.44
C LEU A 55 4.74 6.85 2.30
N GLU A 56 5.93 6.29 2.46
CA GLU A 56 6.17 4.84 2.50
C GLU A 56 6.53 4.44 3.93
N ILE A 57 5.75 3.54 4.52
CA ILE A 57 6.00 3.02 5.86
C ILE A 57 6.22 1.52 5.76
N ASP A 58 7.36 1.06 6.28
CA ASP A 58 7.68 -0.35 6.50
C ASP A 58 7.66 -0.63 8.00
N PHE A 59 6.80 -1.54 8.41
CA PHE A 59 6.76 -2.09 9.76
C PHE A 59 7.43 -3.47 9.79
N SER A 60 8.74 -3.43 9.95
CA SER A 60 9.60 -4.60 10.14
C SER A 60 10.47 -4.45 11.40
N VAL A 61 11.43 -5.36 11.58
CA VAL A 61 12.39 -5.30 12.69
C VAL A 61 13.09 -3.93 12.74
N GLU A 62 13.39 -3.37 11.57
CA GLU A 62 13.81 -1.99 11.41
C GLU A 62 12.70 -1.18 10.74
N SER A 63 11.72 -0.75 11.53
CA SER A 63 10.63 0.06 11.00
C SER A 63 11.15 1.39 10.43
N LYS A 64 10.62 1.79 9.27
CA LYS A 64 11.07 2.96 8.53
C LYS A 64 9.88 3.70 7.94
N ALA A 65 9.85 5.01 8.09
CA ALA A 65 8.96 5.91 7.36
C ALA A 65 9.79 6.76 6.40
N THR A 66 9.38 6.85 5.14
CA THR A 66 10.04 7.65 4.11
C THR A 66 9.03 8.60 3.51
N VAL A 67 9.29 9.90 3.59
CA VAL A 67 8.53 10.91 2.84
C VAL A 67 9.36 11.34 1.64
N GLY A 68 8.82 11.13 0.46
CA GLY A 68 9.39 11.59 -0.81
C GLY A 68 8.48 12.59 -1.51
N ALA A 69 9.04 13.25 -2.52
CA ALA A 69 8.30 14.13 -3.42
C ALA A 69 8.90 13.97 -4.82
N GLU A 70 8.14 13.37 -5.74
CA GLU A 70 8.65 13.13 -7.09
C GLU A 70 9.14 14.44 -7.72
N LYS A 71 10.39 14.44 -8.21
CA LYS A 71 11.03 15.50 -9.02
C LYS A 71 11.31 16.84 -8.32
N HIS A 72 10.86 17.08 -7.09
CA HIS A 72 10.97 18.39 -6.43
C HIS A 72 11.99 18.43 -5.29
N TRP A 73 12.14 17.33 -4.55
CA TRP A 73 13.15 17.18 -3.51
C TRP A 73 13.94 15.90 -3.76
N ILE A 74 15.26 16.05 -3.95
CA ILE A 74 16.14 14.95 -4.33
C ILE A 74 16.29 13.96 -3.17
N ASP A 75 16.48 14.48 -1.96
CA ASP A 75 16.70 13.67 -0.77
C ASP A 75 15.39 13.42 -0.02
N PRO A 76 14.94 12.16 0.10
CA PRO A 76 13.75 11.84 0.88
C PRO A 76 14.00 12.05 2.37
N LEU A 77 12.96 12.43 3.10
CA LEU A 77 12.98 12.38 4.56
C LEU A 77 12.82 10.92 4.99
N VAL A 78 13.86 10.37 5.59
CA VAL A 78 13.84 9.02 6.14
C VAL A 78 13.86 9.10 7.65
N ILE A 79 12.84 8.53 8.30
CA ILE A 79 12.82 8.32 9.74
C ILE A 79 12.85 6.81 10.02
N LYS A 80 13.79 6.38 10.87
CA LYS A 80 13.97 4.97 11.23
C LYS A 80 13.74 4.76 12.72
N ARG A 81 13.19 3.60 13.06
CA ARG A 81 13.09 3.08 14.42
C ARG A 81 13.58 1.64 14.42
N MET A 82 14.65 1.36 15.16
CA MET A 82 15.01 -0.03 15.44
C MET A 82 14.12 -0.57 16.54
N GLY A 83 13.37 -1.62 16.23
CA GLY A 83 12.64 -2.40 17.23
C GLY A 83 13.54 -3.49 17.78
N VAL A 84 13.98 -3.36 19.03
CA VAL A 84 14.27 -4.53 19.87
C VAL A 84 13.11 -4.57 20.86
N TYR A 85 12.37 -5.69 20.89
CA TYR A 85 11.28 -5.90 21.83
C TYR A 85 11.65 -5.36 23.23
N GLY A 86 10.85 -4.40 23.73
CA GLY A 86 10.90 -3.93 25.11
C GLY A 86 11.88 -2.79 25.44
N ARG A 87 12.76 -2.32 24.54
CA ARG A 87 13.53 -1.08 24.78
C ARG A 87 13.76 -0.28 23.49
N PRO A 88 13.35 1.00 23.44
CA PRO A 88 13.66 1.86 22.30
C PRO A 88 15.17 2.14 22.29
N VAL A 89 15.90 1.51 21.37
CA VAL A 89 17.20 2.02 20.94
C VAL A 89 16.95 2.79 19.65
N ALA A 90 16.49 4.04 19.81
CA ALA A 90 16.50 4.98 18.71
C ALA A 90 17.97 5.18 18.31
N LYS A 91 18.36 4.71 17.13
CA LYS A 91 19.64 5.12 16.55
C LYS A 91 19.46 6.58 16.13
N GLN A 92 20.02 7.46 16.95
CA GLN A 92 19.93 8.92 16.90
C GLN A 92 20.07 9.45 15.46
N PHE A 93 18.99 10.06 14.95
CA PHE A 93 19.08 11.06 13.89
C PHE A 93 18.44 12.34 14.41
N CYS A 94 19.30 13.27 14.87
CA CYS A 94 18.98 14.55 15.49
C CYS A 94 18.24 14.46 16.84
N ASP A 95 18.70 15.23 17.83
CA ASP A 95 18.17 15.26 19.20
C ASP A 95 16.65 15.56 19.29
N VAL A 96 16.06 16.12 18.23
CA VAL A 96 14.63 16.44 18.12
C VAL A 96 13.77 15.21 17.79
N CYS A 97 14.33 14.14 17.19
CA CYS A 97 13.58 12.92 16.86
C CYS A 97 13.46 11.94 18.05
N SER A 98 13.98 12.29 19.22
CA SER A 98 13.87 11.52 20.47
C SER A 98 12.42 11.33 20.94
N GLN A 99 11.46 12.11 20.43
CA GLN A 99 10.03 12.02 20.75
C GLN A 99 9.32 10.77 20.22
N TRP A 100 9.99 9.91 19.44
CA TRP A 100 9.44 8.66 18.93
C TRP A 100 9.46 7.49 19.93
N ALA A 101 9.95 7.71 21.15
CA ALA A 101 10.22 6.64 22.11
C ALA A 101 9.00 6.18 22.94
N GLU A 102 7.86 6.89 22.92
CA GLU A 102 6.67 6.56 23.72
C GLU A 102 5.54 5.94 22.86
N GLY A 103 4.67 5.13 23.47
CA GLY A 103 3.72 4.22 22.78
C GLY A 103 2.80 4.88 21.74
N ASP A 104 2.46 6.16 21.89
CA ASP A 104 1.66 6.98 20.95
C ASP A 104 2.44 7.49 19.71
N SER A 105 3.67 7.01 19.51
CA SER A 105 4.62 7.53 18.50
C SER A 105 4.19 7.34 17.06
N VAL A 106 3.64 6.18 16.67
CA VAL A 106 3.19 5.93 15.29
C VAL A 106 2.01 6.83 14.95
N LYS A 107 1.04 6.93 15.87
CA LYS A 107 -0.13 7.78 15.70
C LYS A 107 0.24 9.25 15.59
N SER A 108 1.06 9.73 16.51
CA SER A 108 1.51 11.11 16.54
C SER A 108 2.30 11.48 15.29
N LEU A 109 3.21 10.59 14.86
CA LEU A 109 3.95 10.77 13.63
C LEU A 109 3.02 10.83 12.42
N LEU A 110 2.19 9.82 12.23
CA LEU A 110 1.38 9.71 11.02
C LEU A 110 0.42 10.90 10.93
N THR A 111 -0.14 11.33 12.05
CA THR A 111 -0.95 12.55 12.15
C THR A 111 -0.14 13.79 11.76
N HIS A 112 1.09 13.92 12.26
CA HIS A 112 1.95 15.06 11.92
C HIS A 112 2.32 15.08 10.44
N LEU A 113 2.74 13.94 9.88
CA LEU A 113 3.07 13.81 8.46
C LEU A 113 1.85 14.07 7.57
N ALA A 114 0.68 13.57 7.95
CA ALA A 114 -0.57 13.83 7.25
C ALA A 114 -0.90 15.34 7.24
N ASN A 115 -0.78 16.00 8.38
CA ASN A 115 -1.09 17.43 8.50
C ASN A 115 -0.10 18.33 7.76
N VAL A 116 1.18 17.97 7.74
CA VAL A 116 2.22 18.80 7.13
C VAL A 116 2.37 18.53 5.65
N PHE A 117 2.45 17.26 5.24
CA PHE A 117 2.76 16.89 3.87
C PHE A 117 1.54 16.47 3.04
N ASN A 118 0.41 16.14 3.68
CA ASN A 118 -0.78 15.59 3.02
C ASN A 118 -0.44 14.53 1.94
N PRO A 119 0.28 13.45 2.30
CA PRO A 119 0.84 12.53 1.33
C PRO A 119 -0.16 11.47 0.88
N THR A 120 0.09 10.88 -0.29
CA THR A 120 -0.42 9.52 -0.57
C THR A 120 0.38 8.52 0.26
N ILE A 121 -0.23 7.40 0.66
CA ILE A 121 0.40 6.47 1.60
C ILE A 121 0.55 5.05 1.04
N SER A 122 1.72 4.47 1.31
CA SER A 122 2.06 3.08 1.04
C SER A 122 2.53 2.43 2.34
N ILE A 123 1.98 1.27 2.70
CA ILE A 123 2.30 0.60 3.97
C ILE A 123 2.65 -0.86 3.73
N ASP A 124 3.75 -1.30 4.30
CA ASP A 124 4.18 -2.68 4.43
C ASP A 124 4.08 -3.10 5.90
N PHE A 125 3.17 -4.03 6.19
CA PHE A 125 3.07 -4.70 7.48
C PHE A 125 3.83 -6.02 7.40
N GLY A 126 5.05 -6.04 7.91
CA GLY A 126 5.90 -7.22 7.94
C GLY A 126 5.35 -8.33 8.85
N LYS A 127 5.98 -9.51 8.76
CA LYS A 127 5.55 -10.73 9.49
C LYS A 127 5.45 -10.57 11.00
N ILE A 128 6.18 -9.62 11.57
CA ILE A 128 6.23 -9.37 13.01
C ILE A 128 5.03 -8.57 13.53
N CYS A 129 4.22 -7.97 12.65
CA CYS A 129 3.08 -7.16 13.05
C CYS A 129 1.94 -8.05 13.57
N HIS A 130 1.42 -7.70 14.74
CA HIS A 130 0.18 -8.27 15.26
C HIS A 130 -1.04 -7.64 14.57
N GLN A 131 -2.13 -8.39 14.42
CA GLN A 131 -3.32 -7.92 13.71
C GLN A 131 -3.93 -6.67 14.37
N GLU A 132 -3.90 -6.56 15.70
CA GLU A 132 -4.46 -5.41 16.44
C GLU A 132 -3.75 -4.12 16.02
N PHE A 133 -2.43 -4.19 15.85
CA PHE A 133 -1.61 -3.08 15.40
C PHE A 133 -1.91 -2.70 13.94
N VAL A 134 -2.04 -3.69 13.05
CA VAL A 134 -2.43 -3.45 11.65
C VAL A 134 -3.76 -2.70 11.59
N MET A 135 -4.74 -3.16 12.35
CA MET A 135 -6.08 -2.57 12.37
C MET A 135 -6.07 -1.16 12.98
N GLU A 136 -5.28 -0.92 14.03
CA GLU A 136 -5.08 0.42 14.60
C GLU A 136 -4.53 1.40 13.56
N VAL A 137 -3.47 1.02 12.84
CA VAL A 137 -2.87 1.85 11.81
C VAL A 137 -3.84 2.06 10.63
N MET A 138 -4.51 1.01 10.17
CA MET A 138 -5.50 1.10 9.08
C MET A 138 -6.66 2.04 9.44
N ASN A 139 -7.16 1.96 10.68
CA ASN A 139 -8.18 2.87 11.19
C ASN A 139 -7.69 4.32 11.27
N LEU A 140 -6.44 4.53 11.69
CA LEU A 140 -5.84 5.86 11.72
C LEU A 140 -5.69 6.45 10.31
N VAL A 141 -5.22 5.66 9.34
CA VAL A 141 -5.11 6.06 7.92
C VAL A 141 -6.47 6.50 7.38
N LYS A 142 -7.53 5.75 7.72
CA LYS A 142 -8.91 6.09 7.37
C LYS A 142 -9.36 7.39 8.04
N GLN A 143 -9.12 7.57 9.34
CA GLN A 143 -9.46 8.79 10.08
C GLN A 143 -8.76 10.03 9.51
N LEU A 144 -7.52 9.88 9.06
CA LEU A 144 -6.74 10.95 8.44
C LEU A 144 -7.09 11.20 6.97
N ASN A 145 -8.03 10.42 6.40
CA ASN A 145 -8.45 10.50 4.99
C ASN A 145 -7.27 10.42 4.00
N LEU A 146 -6.22 9.66 4.33
CA LEU A 146 -5.07 9.51 3.45
C LEU A 146 -5.40 8.63 2.25
N VAL A 147 -4.96 9.06 1.07
CA VAL A 147 -5.13 8.28 -0.16
C VAL A 147 -4.14 7.12 -0.16
N LYS A 148 -4.66 5.90 -0.04
CA LYS A 148 -3.87 4.66 -0.03
C LYS A 148 -3.43 4.33 -1.45
N LYS A 149 -2.12 4.20 -1.67
CA LYS A 149 -1.50 3.76 -2.91
C LYS A 149 -1.26 2.25 -2.87
N SER A 150 -0.46 1.78 -1.93
CA SER A 150 -0.21 0.35 -1.78
C SER A 150 -0.31 -0.12 -0.34
N ILE A 151 -0.94 -1.28 -0.12
CA ILE A 151 -0.98 -1.95 1.18
C ILE A 151 -0.45 -3.37 1.01
N TYR A 152 0.54 -3.72 1.81
CA TYR A 152 1.13 -5.04 1.87
C TYR A 152 0.99 -5.58 3.30
N VAL A 153 0.46 -6.78 3.45
CA VAL A 153 0.23 -7.40 4.77
C VAL A 153 0.82 -8.81 4.78
N SER A 154 1.77 -9.06 5.67
CA SER A 154 2.45 -10.35 5.85
C SER A 154 2.31 -10.94 7.25
N CYS A 155 1.35 -10.47 8.03
CA CYS A 155 1.08 -10.99 9.38
C CYS A 155 0.80 -12.50 9.36
N ALA A 156 1.26 -13.22 10.38
CA ALA A 156 1.18 -14.69 10.43
C ALA A 156 -0.27 -15.21 10.32
N ALA A 157 -1.22 -14.58 11.01
CA ALA A 157 -2.64 -14.89 10.90
C ALA A 157 -3.48 -13.62 11.09
N LEU A 158 -4.51 -13.47 10.26
CA LEU A 158 -5.56 -12.46 10.44
C LEU A 158 -6.85 -13.18 10.80
N SER A 159 -7.68 -12.57 11.66
CA SER A 159 -9.05 -13.07 11.82
C SER A 159 -9.84 -12.88 10.50
N PRO A 160 -10.84 -13.74 10.21
CA PRO A 160 -11.78 -13.57 9.10
C PRO A 160 -12.36 -12.16 8.98
N GLU A 161 -12.72 -11.56 10.11
CA GLU A 161 -13.33 -10.23 10.19
C GLU A 161 -12.33 -9.14 9.78
N ASN A 162 -11.10 -9.21 10.28
CA ASN A 162 -10.05 -8.24 9.96
C ASN A 162 -9.60 -8.37 8.51
N TYR A 163 -9.48 -9.60 8.00
CA TYR A 163 -9.16 -9.86 6.60
C TYR A 163 -10.22 -9.26 5.67
N LYS A 164 -11.50 -9.52 5.96
CA LYS A 164 -12.64 -8.95 5.23
C LYS A 164 -12.64 -7.42 5.27
N TYR A 165 -12.40 -6.83 6.43
CA TYR A 165 -12.30 -5.38 6.59
C TYR A 165 -11.21 -4.79 5.68
N ILE A 166 -10.03 -5.41 5.63
CA ILE A 166 -8.93 -4.94 4.76
C ILE A 166 -9.34 -4.99 3.29
N LEU A 167 -9.98 -6.08 2.84
CA LEU A 167 -10.49 -6.19 1.46
C LEU A 167 -11.50 -5.07 1.15
N ASP A 168 -12.47 -4.86 2.03
CA ASP A 168 -13.54 -3.87 1.83
C ASP A 168 -13.01 -2.43 1.83
N GLU A 169 -12.08 -2.11 2.74
CA GLU A 169 -11.45 -0.79 2.81
C GLU A 169 -10.46 -0.52 1.67
N CYS A 170 -9.90 -1.58 1.08
CA CYS A 170 -8.90 -1.47 0.03
C CYS A 170 -9.48 -1.65 -1.37
N LYS A 171 -10.76 -1.95 -1.55
CA LYS A 171 -11.37 -2.33 -2.86
C LYS A 171 -11.07 -1.40 -4.06
N THR A 172 -10.64 -0.15 -3.85
CA THR A 172 -10.29 0.81 -4.92
C THR A 172 -8.83 1.29 -4.90
N ILE A 173 -7.95 0.70 -4.08
CA ILE A 173 -6.55 1.13 -3.99
C ILE A 173 -5.77 0.72 -5.23
N PHE A 174 -4.60 1.35 -5.41
CA PHE A 174 -3.75 1.02 -6.56
C PHE A 174 -3.19 -0.41 -6.45
N GLN A 175 -2.67 -0.80 -5.28
CA GLN A 175 -2.06 -2.12 -5.07
C GLN A 175 -2.37 -2.72 -3.70
N LEU A 176 -2.88 -3.95 -3.67
CA LEU A 176 -3.06 -4.74 -2.44
C LEU A 176 -2.27 -6.04 -2.53
N SER A 177 -1.59 -6.42 -1.45
CA SER A 177 -0.93 -7.71 -1.38
C SER A 177 -1.10 -8.34 0.01
N LEU A 178 -1.71 -9.52 0.04
CA LEU A 178 -2.10 -10.24 1.26
C LEU A 178 -1.33 -11.55 1.32
N PHE A 179 -0.38 -11.64 2.26
CA PHE A 179 0.47 -12.79 2.51
C PHE A 179 0.12 -13.53 3.81
N CYS A 180 -1.05 -13.25 4.36
CA CYS A 180 -1.54 -13.84 5.60
C CYS A 180 -2.24 -15.18 5.35
N GLU A 181 -2.10 -16.09 6.31
CA GLU A 181 -2.95 -17.28 6.43
C GLU A 181 -4.36 -16.88 6.88
N ILE A 182 -5.37 -17.57 6.33
CA ILE A 182 -6.77 -17.38 6.73
C ILE A 182 -7.44 -18.75 6.91
N SER A 183 -8.49 -18.78 7.74
CA SER A 183 -9.21 -20.01 8.05
C SER A 183 -9.78 -20.67 6.78
N SER A 184 -9.75 -22.00 6.71
CA SER A 184 -10.19 -22.78 5.55
C SER A 184 -11.68 -22.63 5.19
N ASP A 185 -12.51 -22.20 6.14
CA ASP A 185 -13.93 -21.92 5.97
C ASP A 185 -14.20 -20.46 5.58
N PHE A 186 -13.16 -19.66 5.39
CA PHE A 186 -13.32 -18.26 5.01
C PHE A 186 -13.97 -18.12 3.64
N GLU A 187 -14.96 -17.24 3.57
CA GLU A 187 -15.62 -16.90 2.32
C GLU A 187 -15.70 -15.39 2.15
N TYR A 188 -15.39 -14.95 0.93
CA TYR A 188 -15.56 -13.56 0.51
C TYR A 188 -15.95 -13.52 -0.96
N ARG A 189 -16.85 -12.59 -1.29
CA ARG A 189 -17.23 -12.27 -2.67
C ARG A 189 -16.94 -10.80 -2.90
N ALA A 190 -16.10 -10.52 -3.89
CA ALA A 190 -15.81 -9.14 -4.24
C ALA A 190 -16.96 -8.57 -5.07
N GLY A 191 -17.41 -7.37 -4.72
CA GLY A 191 -18.44 -6.66 -5.48
C GLY A 191 -17.90 -6.13 -6.82
N PRO A 192 -18.78 -5.63 -7.70
CA PRO A 192 -18.38 -5.03 -8.98
C PRO A 192 -17.50 -3.79 -8.81
N ASP A 193 -17.53 -3.16 -7.64
CA ASP A 193 -16.70 -2.02 -7.25
C ASP A 193 -15.28 -2.42 -6.80
N PHE A 194 -14.97 -3.71 -6.72
CA PHE A 194 -13.62 -4.19 -6.46
C PHE A 194 -12.73 -4.01 -7.69
N ARG A 195 -11.92 -2.95 -7.66
CA ARG A 195 -11.16 -2.47 -8.81
C ARG A 195 -9.78 -1.99 -8.36
N MET A 196 -8.75 -2.80 -8.61
CA MET A 196 -7.35 -2.44 -8.32
C MET A 196 -6.49 -2.51 -9.58
N VAL A 197 -5.27 -1.94 -9.52
CA VAL A 197 -4.27 -2.16 -10.57
C VAL A 197 -3.55 -3.47 -10.32
N TYR A 198 -3.23 -3.78 -9.06
CA TYR A 198 -2.54 -5.00 -8.68
C TYR A 198 -3.12 -5.62 -7.42
N LEU A 199 -3.55 -6.87 -7.52
CA LEU A 199 -3.97 -7.71 -6.39
C LEU A 199 -3.06 -8.93 -6.30
N TYR A 200 -2.53 -9.19 -5.10
CA TYR A 200 -1.85 -10.45 -4.78
C TYR A 200 -2.50 -11.07 -3.54
N VAL A 201 -2.92 -12.32 -3.64
CA VAL A 201 -3.45 -13.11 -2.52
C VAL A 201 -2.63 -14.39 -2.41
N SER A 202 -1.86 -14.52 -1.33
CA SER A 202 -1.00 -15.69 -1.05
C SER A 202 -1.78 -16.93 -0.64
N ASP A 203 -2.88 -16.71 0.08
CA ASP A 203 -3.81 -17.74 0.53
C ASP A 203 -5.20 -17.48 -0.07
N GLY A 204 -5.35 -17.88 -1.32
CA GLY A 204 -6.49 -17.57 -2.16
C GLY A 204 -7.52 -18.68 -2.27
N HIS A 205 -7.55 -19.67 -1.37
CA HIS A 205 -8.49 -20.80 -1.47
C HIS A 205 -9.97 -20.38 -1.60
N TRP A 206 -10.32 -19.23 -1.02
CA TRP A 206 -11.63 -18.60 -1.04
C TRP A 206 -11.93 -17.80 -2.32
N VAL A 207 -10.92 -17.50 -3.14
CA VAL A 207 -11.02 -16.59 -4.30
C VAL A 207 -11.87 -17.19 -5.41
N HIS A 208 -12.88 -16.42 -5.82
CA HIS A 208 -13.61 -16.63 -7.07
C HIS A 208 -13.01 -15.72 -8.15
N LEU A 209 -12.39 -16.29 -9.18
CA LEU A 209 -11.65 -15.53 -10.19
C LEU A 209 -12.51 -14.47 -10.91
N GLU A 210 -13.80 -14.77 -11.08
CA GLU A 210 -14.77 -13.87 -11.70
C GLU A 210 -14.98 -12.55 -10.94
N ASP A 211 -14.73 -12.53 -9.62
CA ASP A 211 -14.88 -11.33 -8.81
C ASP A 211 -13.78 -10.30 -9.09
N PHE A 212 -12.68 -10.72 -9.72
CA PHE A 212 -11.50 -9.88 -9.94
C PHE A 212 -11.31 -9.47 -11.41
N THR A 213 -12.33 -9.65 -12.26
CA THR A 213 -12.26 -9.25 -13.69
C THR A 213 -12.09 -7.74 -13.90
N ASN A 214 -12.38 -6.93 -12.88
CA ASN A 214 -12.23 -5.48 -12.89
C ASN A 214 -10.82 -5.01 -12.44
N CYS A 215 -9.99 -5.92 -11.91
CA CYS A 215 -8.58 -5.66 -11.63
C CYS A 215 -7.78 -5.63 -12.94
N ASN A 216 -6.61 -4.97 -12.98
CA ASN A 216 -5.69 -5.08 -14.12
C ASN A 216 -4.83 -6.35 -14.01
N ARG A 217 -4.21 -6.56 -12.85
CA ARG A 217 -3.42 -7.75 -12.54
C ARG A 217 -3.92 -8.41 -11.27
N ALA A 218 -4.16 -9.72 -11.32
CA ALA A 218 -4.52 -10.54 -10.18
C ALA A 218 -3.58 -11.75 -10.07
N ILE A 219 -3.04 -11.98 -8.88
CA ILE A 219 -2.18 -13.12 -8.55
C ILE A 219 -2.80 -13.84 -7.36
N VAL A 220 -3.12 -15.12 -7.52
CA VAL A 220 -3.85 -15.92 -6.54
C VAL A 220 -3.11 -17.22 -6.29
N HIS A 221 -2.53 -17.37 -5.11
CA HIS A 221 -1.74 -18.52 -4.73
C HIS A 221 -2.46 -19.33 -3.65
N ASN A 222 -2.01 -20.57 -3.43
CA ASN A 222 -2.43 -21.45 -2.36
C ASN A 222 -1.18 -21.93 -1.60
N HIS A 223 -0.44 -20.98 -1.03
CA HIS A 223 0.82 -21.29 -0.33
C HIS A 223 0.61 -22.11 0.95
N HIS A 224 -0.60 -22.12 1.52
CA HIS A 224 -0.94 -22.94 2.69
C HIS A 224 -1.58 -24.30 2.34
N HIS A 225 -1.52 -24.69 1.06
CA HIS A 225 -1.85 -26.04 0.59
C HIS A 225 -3.26 -26.52 0.96
N HIS A 226 -4.25 -25.63 0.93
CA HIS A 226 -5.66 -26.01 1.04
C HIS A 226 -6.01 -27.03 -0.04
N GLN A 227 -6.70 -28.12 0.32
CA GLN A 227 -6.86 -29.29 -0.56
C GLN A 227 -7.77 -29.05 -1.76
N GLN A 228 -8.68 -28.08 -1.67
CA GLN A 228 -9.67 -27.78 -2.71
C GLN A 228 -9.89 -26.27 -2.86
N PRO A 229 -8.91 -25.50 -3.38
CA PRO A 229 -9.12 -24.09 -3.63
C PRO A 229 -10.17 -23.92 -4.73
N LYS A 230 -11.12 -23.00 -4.54
CA LYS A 230 -12.30 -22.85 -5.41
C LYS A 230 -11.94 -22.66 -6.89
N TYR A 231 -10.82 -22.00 -7.15
CA TYR A 231 -10.31 -21.73 -8.50
C TYR A 231 -9.58 -22.90 -9.17
N ALA A 232 -9.27 -24.00 -8.46
CA ALA A 232 -8.57 -25.15 -9.04
C ALA A 232 -9.50 -26.16 -9.74
N ASN A 233 -10.82 -25.92 -9.75
CA ASN A 233 -11.73 -26.73 -10.56
C ASN A 233 -11.49 -26.45 -12.07
N PRO A 234 -11.17 -27.48 -12.88
CA PRO A 234 -10.85 -27.30 -14.30
C PRO A 234 -11.98 -26.72 -15.14
N GLU A 235 -13.23 -27.05 -14.82
CA GLU A 235 -14.41 -26.54 -15.53
C GLU A 235 -14.62 -25.05 -15.23
N VAL A 236 -14.47 -24.66 -13.96
CA VAL A 236 -14.56 -23.26 -13.51
C VAL A 236 -13.48 -22.42 -14.19
N LEU A 237 -12.23 -22.90 -14.19
CA LEU A 237 -11.13 -22.19 -14.80
C LEU A 237 -11.30 -22.06 -16.32
N ARG A 238 -11.76 -23.12 -16.99
CA ARG A 238 -12.07 -23.09 -18.43
C ARG A 238 -13.17 -22.08 -18.75
N ALA A 239 -14.27 -22.09 -18.00
CA ALA A 239 -15.38 -21.16 -18.17
C ALA A 239 -14.92 -19.70 -17.97
N PHE A 240 -14.10 -19.48 -16.94
CA PHE A 240 -13.49 -18.17 -16.68
C PHE A 240 -12.60 -17.70 -17.85
N ILE A 241 -11.68 -18.54 -18.33
CA ILE A 241 -10.78 -18.17 -19.44
C ILE A 241 -11.59 -17.83 -20.69
N ARG A 242 -12.63 -18.62 -21.01
CA ARG A 242 -13.51 -18.32 -22.15
C ARG A 242 -14.17 -16.96 -21.98
N LYS A 243 -14.77 -16.70 -20.81
CA LYS A 243 -15.38 -15.40 -20.51
C LYS A 243 -14.35 -14.26 -20.60
N TRP A 244 -13.12 -14.48 -20.12
CA TRP A 244 -12.05 -13.48 -20.16
C TRP A 244 -11.62 -13.15 -21.60
N ILE A 245 -11.54 -14.15 -22.48
CA ILE A 245 -11.21 -13.95 -23.91
C ILE A 245 -12.38 -13.27 -24.65
N GLU A 246 -13.62 -13.66 -24.35
CA GLU A 246 -14.82 -13.23 -25.09
C GLU A 246 -15.42 -11.91 -24.59
N SER A 247 -15.12 -11.49 -23.36
CA SER A 247 -15.71 -10.30 -22.73
C SER A 247 -14.71 -9.14 -22.65
N GLU A 248 -15.25 -7.92 -22.58
CA GLU A 248 -14.47 -6.71 -22.27
C GLU A 248 -14.08 -6.66 -20.78
N CYS A 249 -13.24 -7.59 -20.33
CA CYS A 249 -12.68 -7.56 -18.98
C CYS A 249 -11.50 -6.58 -18.89
N ARG A 250 -11.35 -5.94 -17.72
CA ARG A 250 -10.19 -5.06 -17.45
C ARG A 250 -8.93 -5.85 -17.10
N LEU A 251 -9.09 -7.10 -16.68
CA LEU A 251 -8.00 -8.01 -16.35
C LEU A 251 -7.10 -8.24 -17.56
N GLN A 252 -5.83 -7.93 -17.41
CA GLN A 252 -4.79 -8.13 -18.44
C GLN A 252 -3.85 -9.26 -18.06
N HIS A 253 -3.72 -9.55 -16.76
CA HIS A 253 -2.84 -10.59 -16.26
C HIS A 253 -3.47 -11.33 -15.09
N LEU A 254 -3.54 -12.65 -15.22
CA LEU A 254 -3.92 -13.58 -14.16
C LEU A 254 -2.79 -14.58 -13.94
N GLU A 255 -2.39 -14.74 -12.68
CA GLU A 255 -1.51 -15.82 -12.25
C GLU A 255 -2.22 -16.62 -11.16
N VAL A 256 -2.25 -17.95 -11.32
CA VAL A 256 -2.81 -18.86 -10.33
C VAL A 256 -1.79 -19.93 -9.97
N TYR A 257 -1.62 -20.19 -8.68
CA TYR A 257 -0.70 -21.21 -8.17
C TYR A 257 -1.39 -22.04 -7.08
N GLY A 258 -1.80 -23.26 -7.43
CA GLY A 258 -2.50 -24.19 -6.52
C GLY A 258 -1.60 -25.03 -5.63
N GLY A 259 -0.29 -24.73 -5.53
CA GLY A 259 0.63 -25.48 -4.68
C GLY A 259 0.90 -26.90 -5.19
N PHE A 260 0.66 -27.89 -4.33
CA PHE A 260 0.84 -29.31 -4.66
C PHE A 260 -0.30 -29.91 -5.50
N ILE A 261 -1.35 -29.15 -5.76
CA ILE A 261 -2.45 -29.61 -6.60
C ILE A 261 -2.02 -29.53 -8.06
N LEU A 262 -1.96 -30.69 -8.72
CA LEU A 262 -1.73 -30.78 -10.15
C LEU A 262 -2.89 -30.11 -10.90
N PHE A 263 -2.62 -29.02 -11.60
CA PHE A 263 -3.58 -28.46 -12.55
C PHE A 263 -3.59 -29.36 -13.79
N PRO A 264 -4.73 -29.96 -14.14
CA PRO A 264 -4.86 -30.65 -15.41
C PRO A 264 -4.99 -29.60 -16.52
N PHE A 265 -3.88 -28.91 -16.84
CA PHE A 265 -3.83 -27.83 -17.84
C PHE A 265 -4.43 -28.27 -19.18
N ARG A 266 -4.21 -29.52 -19.56
CA ARG A 266 -4.78 -30.09 -20.79
C ARG A 266 -6.31 -30.08 -20.77
N GLU A 267 -6.92 -30.39 -19.63
CA GLU A 267 -8.38 -30.32 -19.47
C GLU A 267 -8.84 -28.87 -19.47
N VAL A 268 -8.17 -27.98 -18.75
CA VAL A 268 -8.51 -26.55 -18.71
C VAL A 268 -8.50 -25.93 -20.10
N LEU A 269 -7.51 -26.27 -20.93
CA LEU A 269 -7.34 -25.73 -22.28
C LEU A 269 -8.14 -26.47 -23.37
N SER A 270 -8.74 -27.61 -23.05
CA SER A 270 -9.51 -28.39 -24.02
C SER A 270 -10.68 -27.57 -24.58
N GLY A 271 -10.75 -27.43 -25.90
CA GLY A 271 -11.76 -26.63 -26.58
C GLY A 271 -11.54 -25.11 -26.51
N LEU A 272 -10.39 -24.65 -26.00
CA LEU A 272 -9.85 -23.31 -26.21
C LEU A 272 -8.80 -23.29 -27.36
N GLU A 273 -8.58 -24.45 -28.00
CA GLU A 273 -7.70 -24.62 -29.15
C GLU A 273 -8.17 -23.73 -30.31
N TYR A 274 -7.27 -22.90 -30.84
CA TYR A 274 -7.52 -21.81 -31.78
C TYR A 274 -8.51 -22.15 -32.91
N ARG A 275 -9.53 -21.31 -33.08
CA ARG A 275 -10.04 -20.98 -34.43
C ARG A 275 -8.97 -20.11 -35.09
N SER A 276 -8.19 -20.67 -36.02
CA SER A 276 -7.39 -19.85 -36.93
C SER A 276 -8.35 -18.95 -37.72
N VAL A 277 -8.38 -17.66 -37.40
CA VAL A 277 -9.03 -16.66 -38.25
C VAL A 277 -8.18 -16.62 -39.52
N LEU A 278 -8.67 -17.29 -40.57
CA LEU A 278 -8.12 -17.15 -41.91
C LEU A 278 -8.28 -15.67 -42.30
N VAL A 279 -7.20 -14.91 -42.21
CA VAL A 279 -7.12 -13.59 -42.85
C VAL A 279 -7.27 -13.86 -44.35
N PRO A 280 -8.30 -13.31 -45.04
CA PRO A 280 -8.42 -13.48 -46.47
C PRO A 280 -7.15 -12.96 -47.12
N SER A 281 -6.43 -13.84 -47.82
CA SER A 281 -5.30 -13.45 -48.66
C SER A 281 -5.77 -12.35 -49.60
N LEU A 282 -5.13 -11.17 -49.53
CA LEU A 282 -5.22 -10.16 -50.56
C LEU A 282 -4.77 -10.81 -51.88
N GLN A 283 -5.74 -11.18 -52.70
CA GLN A 283 -5.50 -11.54 -54.10
C GLN A 283 -5.16 -10.24 -54.83
N TYR A 284 -3.87 -9.97 -54.98
CA TYR A 284 -3.41 -9.06 -56.02
C TYR A 284 -3.61 -9.79 -57.35
N SER A 285 -4.59 -9.32 -58.13
CA SER A 285 -4.73 -9.57 -59.57
C SER A 285 -4.41 -8.28 -60.31
#